data_AF-A0A1Q3HSC8-F1
#
_entry.id   AF-A0A1Q3HSC8-F1
#
_cell.length_a   1.000
_cell.length_b   1.000
_cell.length_c   1.000
_cell.angle_alpha   90.00
_cell.angle_beta   90.00
_cell.angle_gamma   90.00
#
_symmetry.space_group_name_H-M   'P 1'
#
loop_
_entity.id
_entity.type
_entity.pdbx_description
1 polymer ?
#
loop_
_entity_poly.entity_id
_entity_poly.type
_entity_poly.pdbx_seq_one_letter_code
_entity_poly.pdbx_strand_id
1 'polypeptide(L)'
;MKLRSTLCAVAAVMTVGVMGCGEQPQYYRVSIDSTPLGSMPGSCYSSGTAPTPNDRTTNTVEVEQWVLWDGVEGGKYLEVNNIDYDLGDARVDIDVDGAIVSTDADKPTFTTERVETGPNRSSRATYTLDKVGDTLEGTIALSYECTGATACPVANCSASLPFVGRRVSAESMIVVNNGAN
;
A
#
# COMPACT_ATOMS: atom_id res chain seq x y z
N MET A 1 54.28 7.43 30.96
CA MET A 1 53.92 7.14 29.54
C MET A 1 52.54 7.71 29.29
N LYS A 2 52.44 8.72 28.41
CA LYS A 2 51.18 9.22 27.86
C LYS A 2 50.93 8.47 26.56
N LEU A 3 49.75 7.87 26.39
CA LEU A 3 49.23 7.51 25.08
C LEU A 3 47.80 8.05 25.00
N ARG A 4 47.68 9.09 24.18
CA ARG A 4 46.43 9.65 23.66
C ARG A 4 45.95 8.75 22.52
N SER A 5 44.66 8.47 22.46
CA SER A 5 43.91 8.28 21.20
C SER A 5 42.42 8.43 21.53
N THR A 6 41.82 9.62 21.44
CA THR A 6 41.24 10.26 20.24
C THR A 6 39.99 9.51 19.72
N LEU A 7 38.82 10.14 19.94
CA LEU A 7 37.57 10.17 19.15
C LEU A 7 37.03 8.86 18.51
N CYS A 8 35.74 8.52 18.60
CA CYS A 8 34.63 9.32 18.12
C CYS A 8 33.37 9.18 19.00
N ALA A 9 32.86 10.33 19.43
CA ALA A 9 31.46 10.50 19.77
C ALA A 9 30.64 10.38 18.47
N VAL A 10 29.70 9.44 18.43
CA VAL A 10 28.56 9.53 17.51
C VAL A 10 27.36 9.93 18.36
N ALA A 11 27.33 11.22 18.70
CA ALA A 11 26.07 11.88 19.01
C ALA A 11 25.34 11.99 17.67
N ALA A 12 24.50 11.00 17.35
CA ALA A 12 23.52 11.14 16.28
C ALA A 12 22.52 12.19 16.76
N VAL A 13 22.69 13.38 16.21
CA VAL A 13 21.93 14.57 16.51
C VAL A 13 20.46 14.31 16.16
N MET A 14 19.62 14.13 17.18
CA MET A 14 18.16 14.28 17.05
C MET A 14 17.82 15.77 16.88
N THR A 15 18.20 16.34 15.75
CA THR A 15 17.67 17.64 15.28
C THR A 15 16.98 17.42 13.96
N VAL A 16 15.75 16.89 14.02
CA VAL A 16 14.76 17.27 13.02
C VAL A 16 14.06 18.48 13.62
N GLY A 17 14.35 19.62 13.00
CA GLY A 17 13.96 20.94 13.47
C GLY A 17 12.46 21.07 13.59
N VAL A 18 12.09 21.81 14.64
CA VAL A 18 10.77 22.39 14.85
C VAL A 18 10.51 23.39 13.71
N MET A 19 9.85 22.97 12.65
CA MET A 19 9.22 23.85 11.66
C MET A 19 7.79 23.36 11.44
N GLY A 20 6.85 23.97 12.18
CA GLY A 20 5.42 23.68 12.15
C GLY A 20 5.04 22.40 12.90
N CYS A 21 4.20 22.53 13.93
CA CYS A 21 3.51 21.37 14.50
C CYS A 21 2.47 20.87 13.48
N GLY A 22 2.92 20.18 12.43
CA GLY A 22 2.04 19.30 11.67
C GLY A 22 1.65 18.10 12.54
N GLU A 23 0.48 17.50 12.30
CA GLU A 23 0.12 16.26 12.99
C GLU A 23 1.20 15.19 12.77
N GLN A 24 1.43 14.36 13.79
CA GLN A 24 2.37 13.24 13.68
C GLN A 24 1.86 12.21 12.66
N PRO A 25 2.77 11.55 11.91
CA PRO A 25 2.39 10.46 11.02
C PRO A 25 1.56 9.40 11.75
N GLN A 26 0.50 8.94 11.10
CA GLN A 26 -0.40 7.92 11.61
C GLN A 26 -0.06 6.57 10.96
N TYR A 27 0.37 5.63 11.78
CA TYR A 27 0.71 4.27 11.34
C TYR A 27 -0.50 3.36 11.48
N TYR A 28 -0.80 2.58 10.45
CA TYR A 28 -1.91 1.64 10.44
C TYR A 28 -1.42 0.25 10.06
N ARG A 29 -1.94 -0.77 10.76
CA ARG A 29 -1.85 -2.15 10.31
C ARG A 29 -3.13 -2.50 9.57
N VAL A 30 -3.05 -2.66 8.26
CA VAL A 30 -4.18 -2.73 7.33
C VAL A 30 -4.39 -4.16 6.88
N SER A 31 -5.62 -4.64 6.99
CA SER A 31 -6.09 -5.92 6.49
C SER A 31 -6.87 -5.69 5.20
N ILE A 32 -6.46 -6.30 4.11
CA ILE A 32 -7.06 -6.17 2.77
C ILE A 32 -7.78 -7.46 2.44
N ASP A 33 -9.06 -7.37 2.09
CA ASP A 33 -9.87 -8.54 1.68
C ASP A 33 -9.68 -8.79 0.17
N SER A 34 -8.93 -9.85 -0.16
CA SER A 34 -8.66 -10.29 -1.52
C SER A 34 -9.71 -11.27 -2.07
N THR A 35 -10.79 -11.54 -1.33
CA THR A 35 -11.90 -12.39 -1.81
C THR A 35 -12.43 -12.00 -3.20
N PRO A 36 -12.57 -10.70 -3.55
CA PRO A 36 -13.00 -10.31 -4.89
C PRO A 36 -12.12 -10.85 -6.02
N LEU A 37 -10.81 -11.04 -5.78
CA LEU A 37 -9.86 -11.60 -6.76
C LEU A 37 -10.14 -13.07 -7.08
N GLY A 38 -10.75 -13.81 -6.15
CA GLY A 38 -11.17 -15.20 -6.37
C GLY A 38 -12.42 -15.35 -7.24
N SER A 39 -13.13 -14.25 -7.50
CA SER A 39 -14.41 -14.23 -8.21
C SER A 39 -14.37 -13.43 -9.52
N MET A 40 -13.18 -13.29 -10.11
CA MET A 40 -13.00 -12.50 -11.33
C MET A 40 -13.80 -13.09 -12.50
N PRO A 41 -14.30 -12.25 -13.43
CA PRO A 41 -15.01 -12.73 -14.62
C PRO A 41 -14.14 -13.66 -15.47
N GLY A 42 -14.77 -14.64 -16.14
CA GLY A 42 -14.06 -15.58 -17.03
C GLY A 42 -13.22 -14.91 -18.12
N SER A 43 -13.59 -13.70 -18.56
CA SER A 43 -12.82 -12.90 -19.52
C SER A 43 -11.44 -12.46 -19.03
N CYS A 44 -11.22 -12.48 -17.72
CA CYS A 44 -9.92 -12.18 -17.11
C CYS A 44 -8.95 -13.37 -17.15
N TYR A 45 -9.38 -14.52 -17.67
CA TYR A 45 -8.58 -15.71 -17.82
C TYR A 45 -8.43 -16.02 -19.31
N SER A 46 -7.22 -16.39 -19.72
CA SER A 46 -6.90 -16.83 -21.09
C SER A 46 -7.71 -18.06 -21.52
N SER A 47 -8.13 -18.88 -20.56
CA SER A 47 -9.03 -20.04 -20.75
C SER A 47 -10.50 -19.65 -20.96
N GLY A 48 -10.87 -18.40 -20.67
CA GLY A 48 -12.26 -17.91 -20.66
C GLY A 48 -13.07 -18.36 -19.43
N THR A 49 -12.49 -19.14 -18.51
CA THR A 49 -13.18 -19.69 -17.34
C THR A 49 -12.34 -19.49 -16.09
N ALA A 50 -12.96 -19.00 -15.01
CA ALA A 50 -12.30 -18.90 -13.72
C ALA A 50 -11.86 -20.28 -13.21
N PRO A 51 -10.69 -20.41 -12.57
CA PRO A 51 -10.27 -21.66 -11.94
C PRO A 51 -11.32 -22.09 -10.91
N THR A 52 -11.50 -23.40 -10.78
CA THR A 52 -12.43 -23.93 -9.77
C THR A 52 -11.93 -23.51 -8.39
N PRO A 53 -12.75 -22.84 -7.56
CA PRO A 53 -12.34 -22.48 -6.22
C PRO A 53 -11.89 -23.74 -5.49
N ASN A 54 -10.64 -23.78 -5.05
CA ASN A 54 -10.23 -24.83 -4.13
C ASN A 54 -10.89 -24.50 -2.78
N ASP A 55 -11.67 -25.43 -2.22
CA ASP A 55 -12.33 -25.32 -0.90
C ASP A 55 -11.38 -25.02 0.28
N ARG A 56 -10.07 -24.94 0.02
CA ARG A 56 -9.10 -24.30 0.91
C ARG A 56 -9.16 -22.78 0.73
N THR A 57 -10.25 -22.18 1.20
CA THR A 57 -10.30 -20.75 1.50
C THR A 57 -9.32 -20.45 2.63
N THR A 58 -8.03 -20.38 2.30
CA THR A 58 -7.05 -19.71 3.15
C THR A 58 -7.53 -18.27 3.32
N ASN A 59 -7.62 -17.79 4.56
CA ASN A 59 -7.99 -16.41 4.88
C ASN A 59 -7.34 -15.45 3.86
N THR A 60 -8.15 -14.89 2.97
CA THR A 60 -7.82 -13.99 1.85
C THR A 60 -7.45 -12.60 2.35
N VAL A 61 -6.81 -12.53 3.51
CA VAL A 61 -6.52 -11.29 4.20
C VAL A 61 -5.03 -11.05 4.17
N GLU A 62 -4.62 -10.09 3.35
CA GLU A 62 -3.26 -9.57 3.34
C GLU A 62 -3.11 -8.50 4.41
N VAL A 63 -1.99 -8.51 5.13
CA VAL A 63 -1.74 -7.56 6.21
C VAL A 63 -0.54 -6.69 5.90
N GLU A 64 -0.77 -5.40 5.74
CA GLU A 64 0.24 -4.40 5.41
C GLU A 64 0.40 -3.35 6.52
N GLN A 65 1.48 -2.58 6.46
CA GLN A 65 1.65 -1.37 7.26
C GLN A 65 1.57 -0.16 6.34
N TRP A 66 0.63 0.74 6.62
CA TRP A 66 0.49 2.00 5.90
C TRP A 66 0.83 3.17 6.80
N VAL A 67 1.30 4.26 6.20
CA VAL A 67 1.57 5.52 6.89
C VAL A 67 0.76 6.61 6.22
N LEU A 68 -0.03 7.33 7.01
CA LEU A 68 -0.81 8.48 6.56
C LEU A 68 -0.26 9.74 7.23
N TRP A 69 -0.04 10.79 6.46
CA TRP A 69 0.36 12.08 7.01
C TRP A 69 -0.41 13.24 6.37
N ASP A 70 -0.58 14.29 7.16
CA ASP A 70 -1.11 15.55 6.66
C ASP A 70 -0.08 16.23 5.76
N GLY A 71 -0.56 16.75 4.65
CA GLY A 71 0.24 17.45 3.67
C GLY A 71 0.07 18.96 3.71
N VAL A 72 0.76 19.62 2.78
CA VAL A 72 0.59 21.06 2.58
C VAL A 72 -0.79 21.35 2.00
N GLU A 73 -1.34 22.52 2.32
CA GLU A 73 -2.59 23.01 1.73
C GLU A 73 -3.83 22.12 1.95
N GLY A 74 -3.84 21.32 3.02
CA GLY A 74 -4.97 20.47 3.38
C GLY A 74 -5.03 19.14 2.63
N GLY A 75 -4.04 18.85 1.77
CA GLY A 75 -3.86 17.52 1.20
C GLY A 75 -3.42 16.50 2.24
N LYS A 76 -3.52 15.22 1.90
CA LYS A 76 -2.96 14.11 2.67
C LYS A 76 -2.01 13.33 1.79
N TYR A 77 -1.13 12.58 2.42
CA TYR A 77 -0.22 11.68 1.76
C TYR A 77 -0.33 10.29 2.37
N LEU A 78 -0.25 9.28 1.51
CA LEU A 78 -0.37 7.87 1.86
C LEU A 78 0.86 7.13 1.37
N GLU A 79 1.59 6.49 2.29
CA GLU A 79 2.67 5.55 1.97
C GLU A 79 2.18 4.12 2.20
N VAL A 80 2.35 3.31 1.16
CA VAL A 80 1.98 1.90 1.08
C VAL A 80 3.15 1.11 0.49
N ASN A 81 3.08 -0.22 0.56
CA ASN A 81 4.04 -1.08 -0.13
C ASN A 81 3.80 -1.06 -1.65
N ASN A 82 4.70 -1.71 -2.40
CA ASN A 82 4.46 -2.01 -3.81
C ASN A 82 3.18 -2.82 -3.98
N ILE A 83 2.47 -2.56 -5.08
CA ILE A 83 1.16 -3.14 -5.35
C ILE A 83 1.36 -4.27 -6.33
N ASP A 84 1.02 -5.49 -5.88
CA ASP A 84 1.18 -6.70 -6.67
C ASP A 84 -0.04 -7.61 -6.52
N TYR A 85 -1.00 -7.50 -7.45
CA TYR A 85 -2.24 -8.26 -7.41
C TYR A 85 -2.55 -8.90 -8.76
N ASP A 86 -2.94 -10.17 -8.71
CA ASP A 86 -3.47 -10.89 -9.86
C ASP A 86 -4.96 -10.60 -10.04
N LEU A 87 -5.32 -10.12 -11.23
CA LEU A 87 -6.69 -9.88 -11.69
C LEU A 87 -7.07 -10.96 -12.71
N GLY A 88 -7.06 -12.23 -12.29
CA GLY A 88 -7.09 -13.38 -13.19
C GLY A 88 -5.70 -13.66 -13.76
N ASP A 89 -5.58 -13.75 -15.08
CA ASP A 89 -4.28 -13.88 -15.79
C ASP A 89 -3.64 -12.49 -16.05
N ALA A 90 -4.36 -11.39 -15.77
CA ALA A 90 -3.82 -10.04 -15.75
C ALA A 90 -3.16 -9.74 -14.40
N ARG A 91 -2.17 -8.85 -14.37
CA ARG A 91 -1.46 -8.45 -13.15
C ARG A 91 -1.36 -6.94 -13.01
N VAL A 92 -1.74 -6.42 -11.86
CA VAL A 92 -1.47 -5.04 -11.45
C VAL A 92 -0.16 -5.06 -10.67
N ASP A 93 0.87 -4.45 -11.26
CA ASP A 93 2.22 -4.36 -10.72
C ASP A 93 2.66 -2.90 -10.76
N ILE A 94 2.71 -2.26 -9.58
CA ILE A 94 3.03 -0.84 -9.42
C ILE A 94 4.10 -0.71 -8.33
N ASP A 95 5.26 -0.21 -8.73
CA ASP A 95 6.28 0.28 -7.79
C ASP A 95 5.83 1.67 -7.33
N VAL A 96 5.49 1.81 -6.05
CA VAL A 96 4.84 3.05 -5.56
C VAL A 96 5.85 4.17 -5.27
N ASP A 97 7.15 3.87 -5.22
CA ASP A 97 8.29 4.83 -5.16
C ASP A 97 8.05 6.07 -4.27
N GLY A 98 7.48 5.85 -3.08
CA GLY A 98 7.21 6.88 -2.08
C GLY A 98 5.72 7.06 -1.77
N ALA A 99 5.33 8.29 -1.47
CA ALA A 99 4.00 8.58 -0.99
C ALA A 99 3.07 9.10 -2.09
N ILE A 100 1.84 8.62 -2.05
CA ILE A 100 0.77 9.02 -2.95
C ILE A 100 0.08 10.24 -2.35
N VAL A 101 -0.15 11.28 -3.16
CA VAL A 101 -0.84 12.50 -2.72
C VAL A 101 -2.34 12.35 -2.94
N SER A 102 -3.15 12.86 -2.01
CA SER A 102 -4.61 12.86 -2.15
C SER A 102 -5.07 13.82 -3.25
N THR A 103 -6.04 13.41 -4.07
CA THR A 103 -6.69 14.26 -5.08
C THR A 103 -7.88 15.06 -4.54
N ASP A 104 -8.45 14.66 -3.40
CA ASP A 104 -9.61 15.28 -2.75
C ASP A 104 -9.39 15.29 -1.23
N ALA A 105 -9.74 16.40 -0.56
CA ALA A 105 -9.50 16.61 0.87
C ALA A 105 -10.64 16.10 1.76
N ASP A 106 -11.90 16.10 1.28
CA ASP A 106 -13.07 15.72 2.09
C ASP A 106 -13.20 14.20 2.20
N LYS A 107 -12.94 13.50 1.07
CA LYS A 107 -12.83 12.05 1.01
C LYS A 107 -11.46 11.68 0.43
N PRO A 108 -10.43 11.54 1.28
CA PRO A 108 -9.06 11.33 0.84
C PRO A 108 -8.98 10.18 -0.18
N THR A 109 -8.72 10.57 -1.42
CA THR A 109 -8.60 9.65 -2.55
C THR A 109 -7.18 9.73 -3.07
N PHE A 110 -6.49 8.60 -3.11
CA PHE A 110 -5.10 8.51 -3.52
C PHE A 110 -5.03 7.67 -4.78
N THR A 111 -4.38 8.16 -5.82
CA THR A 111 -4.24 7.42 -7.07
C THR A 111 -2.77 7.26 -7.40
N THR A 112 -2.37 6.01 -7.61
CA THR A 112 -1.08 5.67 -8.20
C THR A 112 -1.30 4.83 -9.44
N GLU A 113 -0.48 5.03 -10.45
CA GLU A 113 -0.56 4.29 -11.69
C GLU A 113 0.83 4.08 -12.28
N ARG A 114 0.99 2.94 -12.94
CA ARG A 114 2.16 2.63 -13.73
C ARG A 114 1.72 2.33 -15.15
N VAL A 115 2.26 3.11 -16.08
CA VAL A 115 2.17 2.84 -17.51
C VAL A 115 3.50 2.23 -17.92
N GLU A 116 3.52 0.92 -18.12
CA GLU A 116 4.71 0.23 -18.62
C GLU A 116 4.89 0.59 -20.11
N THR A 117 6.08 1.04 -20.50
CA THR A 117 6.39 1.53 -21.85
C THR A 117 6.48 0.42 -22.92
N GLY A 118 5.34 -0.21 -23.19
CA GLY A 118 4.83 -0.47 -24.54
C GLY A 118 3.50 0.30 -24.66
N PRO A 119 3.00 0.68 -25.85
CA PRO A 119 1.90 1.66 -25.99
C PRO A 119 0.53 1.23 -25.43
N ASN A 120 0.48 0.09 -24.76
CA ASN A 120 -0.65 -0.80 -24.80
C ASN A 120 -1.01 -1.37 -23.42
N ARG A 121 -0.33 -1.00 -22.33
CA ARG A 121 -0.67 -1.51 -20.98
C ARG A 121 -0.66 -0.39 -19.95
N SER A 122 -1.69 -0.37 -19.10
CA SER A 122 -1.81 0.52 -17.95
C SER A 122 -2.27 -0.26 -16.73
N SER A 123 -1.61 -0.04 -15.60
CA SER A 123 -1.98 -0.56 -14.28
C SER A 123 -2.27 0.62 -13.37
N ARG A 124 -3.42 0.63 -12.69
CA ARG A 124 -3.83 1.70 -11.79
C ARG A 124 -4.40 1.14 -10.51
N ALA A 125 -4.07 1.80 -9.41
CA ALA A 125 -4.64 1.58 -8.10
C ALA A 125 -5.16 2.90 -7.53
N THR A 126 -6.44 2.91 -7.15
CA THR A 126 -7.08 4.05 -6.50
C THR A 126 -7.55 3.65 -5.12
N TYR A 127 -7.00 4.31 -4.11
CA TYR A 127 -7.38 4.16 -2.72
C TYR A 127 -8.43 5.21 -2.38
N THR A 128 -9.54 4.78 -1.82
CA THR A 128 -10.57 5.68 -1.30
C THR A 128 -10.73 5.41 0.18
N LEU A 129 -10.39 6.40 1.01
CA LEU A 129 -10.58 6.31 2.46
C LEU A 129 -12.01 6.76 2.81
N ASP A 130 -12.81 5.84 3.31
CA ASP A 130 -14.17 6.12 3.81
C ASP A 130 -14.15 6.61 5.27
N LYS A 131 -13.13 6.20 6.03
CA LYS A 131 -12.95 6.59 7.44
C LYS A 131 -11.47 6.65 7.81
N VAL A 132 -11.10 7.69 8.55
CA VAL A 132 -9.75 7.93 9.08
C VAL A 132 -9.85 8.28 10.57
N GLY A 133 -9.04 7.66 11.42
CA GLY A 133 -9.08 7.84 12.88
C GLY A 133 -8.39 6.68 13.60
N ASP A 134 -9.05 6.08 14.59
CA ASP A 134 -8.52 4.86 15.25
C ASP A 134 -8.59 3.64 14.33
N THR A 135 -9.53 3.66 13.39
CA THR A 135 -9.60 2.72 12.27
C THR A 135 -9.44 3.46 10.94
N LEU A 136 -8.86 2.76 9.99
CA LEU A 136 -8.74 3.19 8.60
C LEU A 136 -9.61 2.26 7.77
N GLU A 137 -10.65 2.75 7.11
CA GLU A 137 -11.56 1.91 6.35
C GLU A 137 -11.71 2.50 4.95
N GLY A 138 -11.82 1.62 3.95
CA GLY A 138 -11.92 2.07 2.58
C GLY A 138 -11.83 0.95 1.56
N THR A 139 -11.55 1.33 0.32
CA THR A 139 -11.46 0.42 -0.82
C THR A 139 -10.22 0.73 -1.67
N ILE A 140 -9.57 -0.31 -2.18
CA ILE A 140 -8.56 -0.26 -3.24
C ILE A 140 -9.24 -0.68 -4.54
N ALA A 141 -9.44 0.25 -5.47
CA ALA A 141 -9.88 -0.06 -6.82
C ALA A 141 -8.65 -0.34 -7.69
N LEU A 142 -8.53 -1.59 -8.16
CA LEU A 142 -7.47 -2.05 -9.04
C LEU A 142 -7.99 -2.12 -10.46
N SER A 143 -7.20 -1.68 -11.43
CA SER A 143 -7.50 -1.87 -12.85
C SER A 143 -6.25 -2.17 -13.65
N TYR A 144 -6.40 -3.16 -14.53
CA TYR A 144 -5.49 -3.47 -15.62
C TYR A 144 -6.20 -3.16 -16.94
N GLU A 145 -5.57 -2.35 -17.76
CA GLU A 145 -6.02 -2.07 -19.11
C GLU A 145 -4.93 -2.44 -20.10
N CYS A 146 -5.33 -3.13 -21.17
CA CYS A 146 -4.47 -3.37 -22.30
C CYS A 146 -5.16 -2.99 -23.62
N THR A 147 -4.47 -2.22 -24.46
CA THR A 147 -4.95 -1.79 -25.78
C THR A 147 -4.08 -2.40 -26.89
N GLY A 148 -4.64 -2.69 -28.07
CA GLY A 148 -3.89 -3.22 -29.21
C GLY A 148 -4.06 -4.73 -29.47
N ALA A 149 -4.41 -5.06 -30.71
CA ALA A 149 -4.93 -6.38 -31.12
C ALA A 149 -3.97 -7.58 -30.98
N THR A 150 -2.67 -7.35 -30.84
CA THR A 150 -1.64 -8.40 -30.80
C THR A 150 -0.79 -8.38 -29.53
N ALA A 151 -0.96 -7.39 -28.66
CA ALA A 151 -0.13 -7.16 -27.49
C ALA A 151 -0.83 -7.49 -26.16
N CYS A 152 -2.12 -7.82 -26.20
CA CYS A 152 -2.94 -8.04 -25.02
C CYS A 152 -3.27 -9.52 -24.85
N PRO A 153 -2.57 -10.23 -23.95
CA PRO A 153 -2.82 -11.64 -23.70
C PRO A 153 -4.14 -11.88 -22.95
N VAL A 154 -4.71 -10.84 -22.34
CA VAL A 154 -5.86 -10.89 -21.44
C VAL A 154 -6.73 -9.64 -21.61
N ALA A 155 -8.02 -9.74 -21.27
CA ALA A 155 -8.94 -8.62 -21.33
C ALA A 155 -8.63 -7.56 -20.27
N ASN A 156 -9.26 -6.39 -20.37
CA ASN A 156 -9.25 -5.40 -19.30
C ASN A 156 -9.99 -5.97 -18.08
N CYS A 157 -9.36 -5.85 -16.92
CA CYS A 157 -9.82 -6.46 -15.68
C CYS A 157 -9.72 -5.45 -14.54
N SER A 158 -10.70 -5.48 -13.65
CA SER A 158 -10.74 -4.62 -12.48
C SER A 158 -11.34 -5.35 -11.30
N ALA A 159 -10.90 -4.95 -10.11
CA ALA A 159 -11.40 -5.45 -8.83
C ALA A 159 -11.45 -4.31 -7.82
N SER A 160 -12.24 -4.49 -6.77
CA SER A 160 -12.33 -3.56 -5.65
C SER A 160 -12.14 -4.33 -4.37
N LEU A 161 -11.04 -4.05 -3.67
CA LEU A 161 -10.64 -4.74 -2.45
C LEU A 161 -10.98 -3.86 -1.25
N PRO A 162 -11.96 -4.25 -0.41
CA PRO A 162 -12.20 -3.53 0.82
C PRO A 162 -11.04 -3.77 1.78
N PHE A 163 -10.70 -2.75 2.57
CA PHE A 163 -9.69 -2.88 3.60
C PHE A 163 -10.16 -2.27 4.93
N VAL A 164 -9.61 -2.80 6.02
CA VAL A 164 -9.78 -2.28 7.37
C VAL A 164 -8.41 -2.28 8.06
N GLY A 165 -8.00 -1.13 8.53
CA GLY A 165 -6.79 -0.92 9.32
C GLY A 165 -7.08 -0.47 10.73
N ARG A 166 -6.16 -0.79 11.63
CA ARG A 166 -6.16 -0.26 13.00
C ARG A 166 -4.92 0.59 13.21
N ARG A 167 -5.09 1.74 13.83
CA ARG A 167 -3.99 2.62 14.19
C ARG A 167 -3.07 1.91 15.17
N VAL A 168 -1.77 1.94 14.90
CA VAL A 168 -0.74 1.43 15.79
C VAL A 168 -0.26 2.61 16.62
N SER A 169 -0.55 2.61 17.92
CA SER A 169 0.12 3.54 18.82
C SER A 169 1.58 3.11 18.94
N ALA A 170 2.50 4.07 19.00
CA ALA A 170 3.86 3.81 19.42
C ALA A 170 3.87 3.45 20.93
N GLU A 171 3.26 2.34 21.31
CA GLU A 171 3.49 1.75 22.62
C GLU A 171 4.85 1.06 22.57
N SER A 172 5.73 1.49 23.46
CA SER A 172 7.10 1.03 23.63
C SER A 172 7.24 -0.47 23.39
N MET A 173 7.96 -0.87 22.35
CA MET A 173 8.55 -2.21 22.30
C MET A 173 9.38 -2.38 23.57
N ILE A 174 8.87 -3.13 24.54
CA ILE A 174 9.67 -3.61 25.65
C ILE A 174 10.67 -4.59 25.03
N VAL A 175 11.89 -4.13 24.78
CA VAL A 175 13.02 -5.03 24.56
C VAL A 175 13.26 -5.71 25.91
N VAL A 176 12.71 -6.91 26.07
CA VAL A 176 13.07 -7.78 27.18
C VAL A 176 14.49 -8.25 26.91
N ASN A 177 15.47 -7.52 27.45
CA ASN A 177 16.84 -7.97 27.47
C ASN A 177 16.94 -9.11 28.49
N ASN A 178 16.79 -10.35 28.02
CA ASN A 178 17.11 -11.54 28.81
C ASN A 178 18.65 -11.72 28.90
N GLY A 179 19.33 -10.68 29.41
CA GLY A 179 20.69 -10.78 29.90
C GLY A 179 20.65 -11.19 31.36
N ALA A 180 20.39 -12.47 31.62
CA ALA A 180 20.56 -13.04 32.95
C ALA A 180 22.06 -13.20 33.26
N ASN A 181 22.48 -12.55 34.34
CA ASN A 181 23.67 -12.76 35.21
C ASN A 181 24.98 -13.28 34.59
#